data_AF-A0A7N2KM12-F1
#
_entry.id   AF-A0A7N2KM12-F1
#
_cell.length_a   1.000
_cell.length_b   1.000
_cell.length_c   1.000
_cell.angle_alpha   90.00
_cell.angle_beta   90.00
_cell.angle_gamma   90.00
#
_symmetry.space_group_name_H-M   'P 1'
#
loop_
_entity.id
_entity.type
_entity.pdbx_description
1 polymer ?
#
loop_
_entity_poly.entity_id
_entity_poly.type
_entity_poly.pdbx_seq_one_letter_code
_entity_poly.pdbx_strand_id
1 'polypeptide(L)'
;MLSTILLSLTPWMQVSKSRPLLLMVKPQVFILAIGMGILVHLTLLGFNTVAIKSMSSGFCGSKSVFSKKENFRALLILCSQKALLIVVAVVEQLGGALGESGLLVLPCVAAHINQVIIDSLLVNFWLQKDRSYSKKFEA
;
A
#
# COMPACT_ATOMS: atom_id res chain seq x y z
N MET A 1 13.37 10.37 14.02
CA MET A 1 14.11 10.71 12.77
C MET A 1 14.80 9.49 12.16
N LEU A 2 15.48 8.65 12.96
CA LEU A 2 16.11 7.42 12.46
C LEU A 2 15.11 6.47 11.74
N SER A 3 13.94 6.22 12.33
CA SER A 3 12.92 5.36 11.70
C SER A 3 12.43 5.89 10.35
N THR A 4 12.29 7.21 10.21
CA THR A 4 11.91 7.86 8.95
C THR A 4 12.99 7.70 7.88
N ILE A 5 14.26 7.77 8.27
CA ILE A 5 15.42 7.53 7.39
C ILE A 5 15.49 6.06 6.97
N LEU A 6 15.25 5.12 7.90
CA LEU A 6 15.22 3.69 7.60
C LEU A 6 14.02 3.31 6.71
N LEU A 7 12.87 3.98 6.90
CA LEU A 7 11.70 3.82 6.04
C LEU A 7 11.95 4.37 4.63
N SER A 8 12.71 5.46 4.46
CA SER A 8 13.06 5.99 3.13
C SER A 8 14.11 5.16 2.39
N LEU A 9 14.93 4.39 3.12
CA LEU A 9 15.83 3.38 2.55
C LEU A 9 15.09 2.23 1.86
N THR A 10 13.86 1.92 2.30
CA THR A 10 13.08 0.78 1.76
C THR A 10 12.69 0.99 0.29
N PRO A 11 12.10 2.14 -0.12
CA PRO A 11 11.94 2.49 -1.53
C PRO A 11 13.26 2.51 -2.31
N TRP A 12 14.35 3.01 -1.71
CA TRP A 12 15.65 3.13 -2.38
C TRP A 12 16.28 1.77 -2.73
N MET A 13 16.22 0.81 -1.80
CA MET A 13 16.69 -0.56 -2.04
C MET A 13 15.91 -1.24 -3.17
N GLN A 14 14.61 -0.97 -3.26
CA GLN A 14 13.74 -1.52 -4.30
C GLN A 14 14.08 -0.95 -5.67
N VAL A 15 14.22 0.38 -5.79
CA VAL A 15 14.63 1.05 -7.03
C VAL A 15 16.01 0.59 -7.48
N SER A 16 16.96 0.46 -6.55
CA SER A 16 18.33 0.03 -6.86
C SER A 16 18.38 -1.37 -7.47
N LYS A 17 17.60 -2.32 -6.94
CA LYS A 17 17.51 -3.68 -7.49
C LYS A 17 16.87 -3.72 -8.89
N SER A 18 15.99 -2.78 -9.20
CA SER A 18 15.26 -2.73 -10.47
C SER A 18 15.97 -1.94 -11.57
N ARG A 19 17.12 -1.32 -11.30
CA ARG A 19 17.84 -0.42 -12.23
C ARG A 19 18.16 -1.00 -13.62
N PRO A 20 18.71 -2.22 -13.76
CA PRO A 20 18.98 -2.78 -15.09
C PRO A 20 17.69 -3.09 -15.87
N LEU A 21 16.59 -3.40 -15.17
CA LEU A 21 15.29 -3.71 -15.75
C LEU A 21 14.49 -2.46 -16.14
N LEU A 22 14.66 -1.35 -15.39
CA LEU A 22 14.10 -0.03 -15.72
C LEU A 22 14.52 0.45 -17.12
N LEU A 23 15.74 0.11 -17.55
CA LEU A 23 16.28 0.52 -18.85
C LEU A 23 15.78 -0.34 -20.02
N MET A 24 15.15 -1.49 -19.74
CA MET A 24 14.60 -2.41 -20.76
C MET A 24 13.11 -2.19 -21.06
N VAL A 25 12.39 -1.44 -20.21
CA VAL A 25 10.93 -1.27 -20.34
C VAL A 25 10.57 0.07 -21.00
N LYS A 26 9.64 0.03 -21.95
CA LYS A 26 9.09 1.23 -22.58
C LYS A 26 8.43 2.13 -21.53
N PRO A 27 8.77 3.44 -21.45
CA PRO A 27 8.25 4.35 -20.43
C PRO A 27 6.70 4.41 -20.39
N GLN A 28 6.05 4.27 -21.54
CA GLN A 28 4.58 4.28 -21.66
C GLN A 28 3.92 3.12 -20.89
N VAL A 29 4.45 1.90 -21.03
CA VAL A 29 3.93 0.71 -20.34
C VAL A 29 4.13 0.85 -18.84
N PHE A 30 5.26 1.42 -18.43
CA PHE A 30 5.58 1.67 -17.03
C PHE A 30 4.60 2.64 -16.36
N ILE A 31 4.26 3.77 -17.01
CA ILE A 31 3.28 4.73 -16.50
C ILE A 31 1.88 4.11 -16.41
N LEU A 32 1.47 3.33 -17.41
CA LEU A 32 0.19 2.62 -17.38
C LEU A 32 0.13 1.65 -16.20
N ALA A 33 1.21 0.91 -15.95
CA ALA A 33 1.29 -0.04 -14.85
C ALA A 33 1.24 0.65 -13.47
N ILE A 34 1.86 1.82 -13.33
CA ILE A 34 1.73 2.67 -12.14
C ILE A 34 0.26 3.06 -11.93
N GLY A 35 -0.41 3.57 -12.96
CA GLY A 35 -1.82 3.95 -12.90
C GLY A 35 -2.72 2.80 -12.47
N MET A 36 -2.51 1.61 -13.05
CA MET A 36 -3.23 0.39 -12.68
C MET A 36 -2.94 -0.03 -11.23
N GLY A 37 -1.68 0.07 -10.79
CA GLY A 37 -1.28 -0.24 -9.41
C GLY A 37 -1.97 0.67 -8.39
N ILE A 38 -2.05 1.98 -8.68
CA ILE A 38 -2.77 2.95 -7.85
C ILE A 38 -4.27 2.60 -7.82
N LEU A 39 -4.88 2.34 -8.96
CA LEU A 39 -6.31 2.01 -9.06
C LEU A 39 -6.67 0.77 -8.24
N VAL A 40 -5.87 -0.30 -8.35
CA VAL A 40 -6.06 -1.52 -7.58
C VAL A 40 -5.88 -1.26 -6.09
N HIS A 41 -4.91 -0.43 -5.69
CA HIS A 41 -4.73 -0.06 -4.29
C HIS A 41 -5.92 0.69 -3.70
N LEU A 42 -6.43 1.70 -4.41
CA LEU A 42 -7.61 2.46 -3.98
C LEU A 42 -8.86 1.57 -3.90
N THR A 43 -9.01 0.64 -4.83
CA THR A 43 -10.12 -0.32 -4.83
C THR A 43 -10.06 -1.23 -3.60
N LEU A 44 -8.88 -1.76 -3.26
CA LEU A 44 -8.68 -2.58 -2.06
C LEU A 44 -8.92 -1.79 -0.77
N LEU A 45 -8.44 -0.54 -0.68
CA LEU A 45 -8.72 0.35 0.46
C LEU A 45 -10.22 0.56 0.65
N GLY A 46 -10.95 0.86 -0.43
CA GLY A 46 -12.40 1.06 -0.39
C GLY A 46 -13.13 -0.22 0.01
N PHE A 47 -12.79 -1.34 -0.61
CA PHE A 47 -13.38 -2.66 -0.31
C PHE A 47 -13.15 -3.06 1.14
N ASN A 48 -11.91 -2.98 1.63
CA ASN A 48 -11.56 -3.33 3.01
C ASN A 48 -12.25 -2.40 4.02
N THR A 49 -12.42 -1.12 3.70
CA THR A 49 -13.18 -0.17 4.53
C THR A 49 -14.63 -0.64 4.69
N VAL A 50 -15.28 -1.01 3.59
CA VAL A 50 -16.66 -1.52 3.61
C VAL A 50 -16.73 -2.86 4.36
N ALA A 51 -15.82 -3.78 4.09
CA ALA A 51 -15.79 -5.10 4.72
C ALA A 51 -15.64 -5.00 6.25
N ILE A 52 -14.66 -4.24 6.74
CA ILE A 52 -14.44 -4.05 8.18
C ILE A 52 -15.65 -3.37 8.83
N LYS A 53 -16.25 -2.38 8.17
CA LYS A 53 -17.44 -1.68 8.68
C LYS A 53 -18.67 -2.60 8.75
N SER A 54 -18.89 -3.41 7.72
CA SER A 54 -19.97 -4.41 7.68
C SER A 54 -19.79 -5.47 8.76
N MET A 55 -18.57 -5.95 8.98
CA MET A 55 -18.27 -6.91 10.05
C MET A 55 -18.47 -6.30 11.45
N SER A 56 -18.04 -5.05 11.65
CA SER A 56 -18.24 -4.37 12.94
C SER A 56 -19.73 -4.15 13.25
N SER A 57 -20.53 -3.79 12.24
CA SER A 57 -21.97 -3.59 12.37
C SER A 57 -22.76 -4.90 12.51
N GLY A 58 -22.36 -5.95 11.80
CA GLY A 58 -23.11 -7.21 11.70
C GLY A 58 -22.86 -8.20 12.83
N PHE A 59 -21.65 -8.22 13.42
CA PHE A 59 -21.27 -9.27 14.37
C PHE A 59 -21.23 -8.84 15.85
N CYS A 60 -21.09 -7.54 16.17
CA CYS A 60 -20.79 -7.15 17.57
C CYS A 60 -21.37 -5.80 18.04
N GLY A 61 -22.07 -5.04 17.19
CA GLY A 61 -22.66 -3.75 17.57
C GLY A 61 -21.62 -2.75 18.14
N SER A 62 -22.09 -1.68 18.80
CA SER A 62 -21.25 -0.58 19.31
C SER A 62 -20.13 -0.98 20.30
N LYS A 63 -20.08 -2.25 20.75
CA LYS A 63 -19.04 -2.79 21.64
C LYS A 63 -17.89 -3.51 20.91
N SER A 64 -17.95 -3.59 19.58
CA SER A 64 -16.91 -4.19 18.74
C SER A 64 -15.53 -3.56 18.99
N VAL A 65 -14.50 -4.40 19.17
CA VAL A 65 -13.09 -3.98 19.25
C VAL A 65 -12.68 -3.21 17.97
N PHE A 66 -13.36 -3.45 16.84
CA PHE A 66 -13.16 -2.78 15.57
C PHE A 66 -13.91 -1.44 15.43
N SER A 67 -14.78 -1.07 16.38
CA SER A 67 -15.33 0.29 16.46
C SER A 67 -14.31 1.29 17.00
N LYS A 68 -13.23 0.83 17.66
CA LYS A 68 -12.10 1.68 18.03
C LYS A 68 -11.37 2.11 16.75
N LYS A 69 -11.22 3.42 16.61
CA LYS A 69 -10.66 4.07 15.42
C LYS A 69 -9.24 3.63 15.12
N GLU A 70 -8.46 3.34 16.16
CA GLU A 70 -7.07 2.87 16.06
C GLU A 70 -7.01 1.48 15.44
N ASN A 71 -7.83 0.56 15.96
CA ASN A 71 -7.91 -0.82 15.48
C ASN A 71 -8.45 -0.90 14.05
N PHE A 72 -9.46 -0.08 13.74
CA PHE A 72 -9.99 0.03 12.37
C PHE A 72 -8.91 0.47 11.39
N ARG A 73 -8.17 1.53 11.70
CA ARG A 73 -7.11 2.07 10.84
C ARG A 73 -5.97 1.07 10.66
N ALA A 74 -5.55 0.41 11.73
CA ALA A 74 -4.50 -0.61 11.69
C ALA A 74 -4.91 -1.80 10.80
N LEU A 75 -6.12 -2.32 10.97
CA LEU A 75 -6.63 -3.42 10.18
C LEU A 75 -6.84 -3.02 8.71
N LEU A 76 -7.33 -1.81 8.45
CA LEU A 76 -7.51 -1.29 7.09
C LEU A 76 -6.19 -1.22 6.31
N ILE A 77 -5.13 -0.71 6.93
CA ILE A 77 -3.79 -0.67 6.31
C ILE A 77 -3.28 -2.09 6.10
N LEU A 78 -3.36 -2.95 7.13
CA LEU A 78 -2.88 -4.33 7.06
C LEU A 78 -3.53 -5.13 5.93
N CYS A 79 -4.86 -5.10 5.82
CA CYS A 79 -5.61 -5.83 4.80
C CYS A 79 -5.41 -5.26 3.38
N SER A 80 -4.92 -4.02 3.25
CA SER A 80 -4.67 -3.38 1.95
C SER A 80 -3.21 -3.53 1.50
N GLN A 81 -2.35 -4.13 2.33
CA GLN A 81 -0.93 -4.27 2.04
C GLN A 81 -0.67 -5.34 0.97
N LYS A 82 0.10 -5.00 -0.06
CA LYS A 82 0.60 -5.95 -1.07
C LYS A 82 2.02 -6.38 -0.72
N ALA A 83 2.31 -7.67 -0.76
CA ALA A 83 3.62 -8.21 -0.44
C ALA A 83 4.43 -8.47 -1.71
N LEU A 84 5.25 -7.49 -2.13
CA LEU A 84 6.04 -7.59 -3.35
C LEU A 84 6.99 -8.79 -3.35
N LEU A 85 7.63 -9.09 -2.22
CA LEU A 85 8.58 -10.20 -2.12
C LEU A 85 7.93 -11.57 -2.40
N ILE A 86 6.65 -11.72 -2.04
CA ILE A 86 5.90 -12.94 -2.32
C ILE A 86 5.61 -13.05 -3.82
N VAL A 87 5.22 -11.94 -4.46
CA VAL A 87 4.97 -11.92 -5.91
C VAL A 87 6.24 -12.24 -6.70
N VAL A 88 7.38 -11.67 -6.32
CA VAL A 88 8.66 -11.95 -6.98
C VAL A 88 9.00 -13.44 -6.88
N ALA A 89 8.89 -14.04 -5.68
CA ALA A 89 9.16 -15.46 -5.47
C ALA A 89 8.21 -16.37 -6.29
N VAL A 90 6.92 -16.04 -6.34
CA VAL A 90 5.92 -16.81 -7.11
C VAL A 90 6.17 -16.69 -8.62
N VAL A 91 6.47 -15.48 -9.12
CA VAL A 91 6.75 -15.26 -10.55
C VAL A 91 8.03 -15.96 -10.98
N GLU A 92 9.08 -15.97 -10.15
CA GLU A 92 10.29 -16.76 -10.41
C GLU A 92 10.01 -18.26 -10.45
N GLN A 93 9.18 -18.77 -9.54
CA GLN A 93 8.75 -20.18 -9.52
C GLN A 93 7.90 -20.57 -10.75
N LEU A 94 7.20 -19.61 -11.36
CA LEU A 94 6.40 -19.82 -12.57
C LEU A 94 7.24 -19.96 -13.85
N GLY A 95 8.57 -19.97 -13.76
CA GLY A 95 9.46 -20.48 -14.80
C GLY A 95 9.33 -19.81 -16.17
N GLY A 96 9.04 -18.50 -16.20
CA GLY A 96 8.91 -17.73 -17.44
C GLY A 96 7.60 -17.94 -18.21
N ALA A 97 6.64 -18.70 -17.66
CA ALA A 97 5.31 -18.89 -18.27
C ALA A 97 4.52 -17.56 -18.42
N LEU A 98 4.91 -16.53 -17.66
CA LEU A 98 4.33 -15.19 -17.72
C LEU A 98 5.19 -14.18 -18.52
N GLY A 99 6.30 -14.61 -19.12
CA GLY A 99 7.30 -13.77 -19.78
C GLY A 99 8.62 -13.69 -19.01
N GLU A 100 9.58 -12.87 -19.47
CA GLU A 100 10.82 -12.61 -18.72
C GLU A 100 10.48 -12.03 -17.34
N SER A 101 10.87 -12.74 -16.28
CA SER A 101 10.55 -12.38 -14.88
C SER A 101 10.94 -10.94 -14.54
N GLY A 102 12.01 -10.42 -15.15
CA GLY A 102 12.46 -9.04 -14.98
C GLY A 102 11.48 -7.98 -15.51
N LEU A 103 10.72 -8.26 -16.57
CA LEU A 103 9.75 -7.34 -17.16
C LEU A 103 8.48 -7.20 -16.30
N LEU A 104 8.14 -8.24 -15.55
CA LEU A 104 6.96 -8.31 -14.67
C LEU A 104 7.20 -7.67 -13.31
N VAL A 105 8.41 -7.82 -12.75
CA VAL A 105 8.75 -7.32 -11.43
C VAL A 105 8.78 -5.78 -11.38
N LEU A 106 9.12 -5.14 -12.49
CA LEU A 106 9.30 -3.69 -12.54
C LEU A 106 8.00 -2.89 -12.31
N PRO A 107 6.89 -3.16 -13.02
CA PRO A 107 5.56 -2.66 -12.67
C PRO A 107 5.17 -2.87 -11.21
N CYS A 108 5.50 -4.05 -10.65
CA CYS A 108 5.15 -4.40 -9.28
C CYS A 108 5.92 -3.54 -8.27
N VAL A 109 7.22 -3.30 -8.49
CA VAL A 109 8.03 -2.40 -7.65
C VAL A 109 7.48 -0.98 -7.68
N ALA A 110 7.17 -0.46 -8.87
CA ALA A 110 6.64 0.89 -9.01
C ALA A 110 5.26 1.04 -8.37
N ALA A 111 4.37 0.06 -8.55
CA ALA A 111 3.07 0.01 -7.87
C ALA A 111 3.24 -0.02 -6.34
N HIS A 112 4.21 -0.79 -5.84
CA HIS A 112 4.47 -0.89 -4.40
C HIS A 112 5.00 0.43 -3.80
N ILE A 113 5.89 1.15 -4.49
CA ILE A 113 6.36 2.48 -4.05
C ILE A 113 5.19 3.47 -3.98
N ASN A 114 4.34 3.50 -5.01
CA ASN A 114 3.16 4.36 -5.02
C ASN A 114 2.20 4.02 -3.88
N GLN A 115 2.00 2.73 -3.61
CA GLN A 115 1.21 2.26 -2.46
C GLN A 115 1.78 2.79 -1.13
N VAL A 116 3.10 2.69 -0.90
CA VAL A 116 3.74 3.23 0.32
C VAL A 116 3.53 4.74 0.46
N ILE A 117 3.60 5.49 -0.65
CA ILE A 117 3.33 6.94 -0.65
C ILE A 117 1.87 7.22 -0.27
N ILE A 118 0.91 6.53 -0.89
CA ILE A 118 -0.52 6.69 -0.60
C ILE A 118 -0.83 6.38 0.86
N ASP A 119 -0.32 5.27 1.39
CA ASP A 119 -0.55 4.86 2.78
C ASP A 119 0.05 5.89 3.76
N SER A 120 1.23 6.43 3.44
CA SER A 120 1.86 7.50 4.23
C SER A 120 1.04 8.78 4.23
N LEU A 121 0.51 9.20 3.07
CA LEU A 121 -0.37 10.36 2.96
C LEU A 121 -1.67 10.17 3.73
N LEU A 122 -2.27 8.97 3.64
CA LEU A 122 -3.50 8.61 4.35
C LEU A 122 -3.30 8.69 5.88
N VAL A 123 -2.21 8.10 6.39
CA VAL A 123 -1.85 8.16 7.81
C VAL A 123 -1.60 9.60 8.24
N ASN A 124 -0.86 10.39 7.46
CA ASN A 124 -0.59 11.78 7.79
C ASN A 124 -1.87 12.63 7.83
N PHE A 125 -2.79 12.42 6.88
CA PHE A 125 -4.11 13.06 6.87
C PHE A 125 -4.90 12.72 8.13
N TRP A 126 -4.91 11.45 8.55
CA TRP A 126 -5.52 11.02 9.79
C TRP A 126 -4.92 11.71 11.03
N LEU A 127 -3.59 11.80 11.12
CA LEU A 127 -2.91 12.49 12.23
C LEU A 127 -3.21 13.99 12.27
N GLN A 128 -3.26 14.65 11.11
CA GLN A 128 -3.63 16.07 11.02
C GLN A 128 -5.07 16.30 11.46
N LYS A 129 -6.00 15.46 10.98
CA LYS A 129 -7.41 15.50 11.37
C LYS A 129 -7.55 15.38 12.88
N ASP A 130 -6.88 14.39 13.49
CA ASP A 130 -6.97 14.13 14.92
C ASP A 130 -6.42 15.29 15.77
N ARG A 131 -5.29 15.90 15.34
CA ARG A 131 -4.74 17.11 15.97
C ARG A 131 -5.69 18.30 15.88
N SER A 132 -6.36 18.48 14.74
CA SER A 132 -7.31 19.59 14.54
C SER A 132 -8.55 19.44 15.42
N TYR A 133 -9.05 18.22 15.62
CA TYR A 133 -10.13 17.97 16.57
C TYR A 133 -9.70 18.30 18.01
N SER A 134 -8.53 17.84 18.45
CA SER A 134 -8.03 18.12 19.81
C SER A 134 -7.98 19.62 20.12
N LYS A 135 -7.42 20.43 19.20
CA LYS A 135 -7.35 21.89 19.37
C LYS A 135 -8.71 22.58 19.46
N LYS A 136 -9.75 22.02 18.85
CA LYS A 136 -11.11 22.57 18.88
C LYS A 136 -11.84 22.28 20.19
N PHE A 137 -11.43 21.25 20.94
CA PHE A 137 -12.00 20.92 22.25
C PHE A 137 -11.28 21.62 23.42
N GLU A 138 -10.11 22.22 23.16
CA GLU A 138 -9.31 22.98 24.14
C GLU A 138 -9.54 24.50 24.08
N ALA A 139 -10.31 24.99 23.09
CA ALA A 139 -10.66 26.40 22.88
C ALA A 139 -12.14 26.64 23.14
#